data_AF-A0A7Z8VIT5-F1
#
_entry.id   AF-A0A7Z8VIT5-F1
#
_cell.length_a   1.000
_cell.length_b   1.000
_cell.length_c   1.000
_cell.angle_alpha   90.00
_cell.angle_beta   90.00
_cell.angle_gamma   90.00
#
_symmetry.space_group_name_H-M   'P 1'
#
loop_
_entity.id
_entity.type
_entity.pdbx_description
1 polymer ?
#
loop_
_entity_poly.entity_id
_entity_poly.type
_entity_poly.pdbx_seq_one_letter_code
_entity_poly.pdbx_strand_id
1 'polypeptide(L)'
;MAWHQISVISNSAIAPDISDFLSGLGAVSVTYMSAESKPVYEPKIGETKIWEHTKTIALFELDATPERIQTLPLQQFPDNIAHDWHAEILQDQTWERAWMEHFQPMQFGKRLWVYPSGQEHSKPGTVSLILDPGLAFGSGTHPTTQWHSLK
;
A
#
# COMPACT_ATOMS: atom_id res chain seq x y z
N MET A 1 -4.59 -12.18 -10.98
CA MET A 1 -6.05 -12.33 -11.19
C MET A 1 -6.72 -11.04 -10.72
N ALA A 2 -7.93 -10.72 -11.17
CA ALA A 2 -8.65 -9.55 -10.66
C ALA A 2 -9.33 -9.89 -9.32
N TRP A 3 -9.58 -8.87 -8.50
CA TRP A 3 -9.99 -9.01 -7.10
C TRP A 3 -11.23 -8.17 -6.82
N HIS A 4 -12.07 -8.60 -5.89
CA HIS A 4 -13.07 -7.74 -5.28
C HIS A 4 -12.46 -7.03 -4.08
N GLN A 5 -12.56 -5.70 -4.05
CA GLN A 5 -12.20 -4.90 -2.88
C GLN A 5 -13.46 -4.36 -2.23
N ILE A 6 -13.55 -4.50 -0.91
CA ILE A 6 -14.52 -3.77 -0.10
C ILE A 6 -13.78 -2.88 0.89
N SER A 7 -14.24 -1.64 1.03
CA SER A 7 -13.75 -0.74 2.07
C SER A 7 -14.87 -0.12 2.87
N VAL A 8 -14.62 0.14 4.14
CA VAL A 8 -15.56 0.77 5.06
C VAL A 8 -14.82 1.64 6.06
N ILE A 9 -15.43 2.75 6.48
CA ILE A 9 -14.92 3.62 7.53
C ILE A 9 -15.64 3.30 8.84
N SER A 10 -14.86 3.04 9.88
CA SER A 10 -15.35 2.75 11.23
C SER A 10 -14.38 3.32 12.27
N ASN A 11 -14.65 3.07 13.55
CA ASN A 11 -13.78 3.46 14.64
C ASN A 11 -12.83 2.34 15.07
N SER A 12 -11.86 2.67 15.92
CA SER A 12 -10.87 1.73 16.44
C SER A 12 -11.46 0.57 17.24
N ALA A 13 -12.65 0.74 17.84
CA ALA A 13 -13.32 -0.29 18.62
C ALA A 13 -14.03 -1.34 17.73
N ILE A 14 -14.57 -0.93 16.59
CA ILE A 14 -15.39 -1.78 15.70
C ILE A 14 -14.55 -2.34 14.54
N ALA A 15 -13.45 -1.68 14.15
CA ALA A 15 -12.58 -2.14 13.07
C ALA A 15 -12.06 -3.59 13.22
N PRO A 16 -11.73 -4.10 14.43
CA PRO A 16 -11.41 -5.51 14.64
C PRO A 16 -12.56 -6.46 14.30
N ASP A 17 -13.77 -6.18 14.78
CA ASP A 17 -14.95 -7.02 14.53
C ASP A 17 -15.31 -7.08 13.05
N ILE A 18 -15.22 -5.94 12.35
CA ILE A 18 -15.39 -5.88 10.89
C ILE A 18 -14.33 -6.72 10.18
N SER A 19 -13.08 -6.67 10.63
CA SER A 19 -12.00 -7.45 10.04
C SER A 19 -12.21 -8.95 10.20
N ASP A 20 -12.58 -9.40 11.39
CA ASP A 20 -12.86 -10.80 11.67
C ASP A 20 -14.08 -11.28 10.85
N PHE A 21 -15.10 -10.44 10.73
CA PHE A 21 -16.27 -10.74 9.91
C PHE A 21 -15.93 -10.89 8.42
N LEU A 22 -15.19 -9.92 7.84
CA LEU A 22 -14.79 -9.97 6.44
C LEU A 22 -13.84 -11.15 6.16
N SER A 23 -12.94 -11.46 7.10
CA SER A 23 -12.08 -12.65 7.04
C SER A 23 -12.92 -13.93 7.04
N GLY A 24 -13.93 -14.01 7.91
CA GLY A 24 -14.87 -15.14 7.96
C GLY A 24 -15.73 -15.30 6.71
N LEU A 25 -15.93 -14.23 5.94
CA LEU A 25 -16.59 -14.26 4.62
C LEU A 25 -15.67 -14.75 3.49
N GLY A 26 -14.37 -14.98 3.77
CA GLY A 26 -13.40 -15.45 2.80
C GLY A 26 -12.49 -14.36 2.23
N ALA A 27 -12.28 -13.25 2.96
CA ALA A 27 -11.28 -12.27 2.56
C ALA A 27 -9.88 -12.91 2.56
N VAL A 28 -9.13 -12.71 1.47
CA VAL A 28 -7.73 -13.15 1.38
C VAL A 28 -6.79 -12.25 2.18
N SER A 29 -7.21 -11.00 2.40
CA SER A 29 -6.46 -10.00 3.16
C SER A 29 -7.43 -8.95 3.72
N VAL A 30 -7.12 -8.46 4.91
CA VAL A 30 -7.75 -7.29 5.52
C VAL A 30 -6.67 -6.33 5.98
N THR A 31 -6.79 -5.06 5.58
CA THR A 31 -5.83 -3.99 5.86
C THR A 31 -6.52 -2.82 6.53
N TYR A 32 -5.85 -2.22 7.53
CA TYR A 32 -6.28 -0.98 8.16
C TYR A 32 -5.50 0.20 7.60
N MET A 33 -6.22 1.27 7.28
CA MET A 33 -5.65 2.55 6.89
C MET A 33 -6.31 3.67 7.69
N SER A 34 -5.59 4.77 7.90
CA SER A 34 -6.20 6.00 8.39
C SER A 34 -7.24 6.50 7.38
N ALA A 35 -8.46 6.77 7.83
CA ALA A 35 -9.45 7.47 7.01
C ALA A 35 -9.17 8.99 6.93
N GLU A 36 -8.29 9.50 7.80
CA GLU A 36 -7.85 10.90 7.81
C GLU A 36 -6.39 11.05 7.40
N SER A 37 -6.04 12.17 6.75
CA SER A 37 -4.66 12.53 6.42
C SER A 37 -3.86 13.06 7.64
N LYS A 38 -4.04 12.48 8.83
CA LYS A 38 -3.28 12.83 10.03
C LYS A 38 -2.13 11.84 10.26
N PRO A 39 -0.88 12.29 10.42
CA PRO A 39 0.23 11.42 10.73
C PRO A 39 0.03 10.78 12.11
N VAL A 40 0.19 9.46 12.20
CA VAL A 40 0.30 8.75 13.48
C VAL A 40 1.76 8.74 13.89
N TYR A 41 2.02 9.27 15.08
CA TYR A 41 3.32 9.18 15.73
C TYR A 41 3.54 7.78 16.30
N GLU A 42 4.79 7.32 16.32
CA GLU A 42 5.15 5.97 16.77
C GLU A 42 4.52 5.63 18.13
N PRO A 43 3.76 4.53 18.21
CA PRO A 43 3.24 4.05 19.49
C PRO A 43 4.39 3.53 20.35
N LYS A 44 4.14 3.39 21.65
CA LYS A 44 5.17 2.82 22.54
C LYS A 44 5.45 1.38 22.15
N ILE A 45 6.64 0.88 22.50
CA ILE A 45 7.03 -0.51 22.27
C ILE A 45 5.94 -1.44 22.84
N GLY A 46 5.31 -2.24 21.97
CA GLY A 46 4.23 -3.17 22.31
C GLY A 46 2.80 -2.63 22.18
N GLU A 47 2.60 -1.37 21.80
CA GLU A 47 1.27 -0.80 21.54
C GLU A 47 0.93 -0.84 20.05
N THR A 48 -0.17 -1.50 19.67
CA THR A 48 -0.78 -1.36 18.34
C THR A 48 -1.89 -0.32 18.44
N LYS A 49 -1.64 0.91 17.96
CA LYS A 49 -2.68 1.94 17.88
C LYS A 49 -3.42 1.85 16.55
N ILE A 50 -4.71 1.56 16.61
CA ILE A 50 -5.65 1.70 15.50
C ILE A 50 -6.16 3.15 15.49
N TRP A 51 -6.33 3.76 14.32
CA TRP A 51 -6.83 5.14 14.18
C TRP A 51 -8.29 5.25 14.67
N GLU A 52 -8.65 6.37 15.28
CA GLU A 52 -10.06 6.64 15.69
C GLU A 52 -11.02 6.65 14.48
N HIS A 53 -10.53 7.05 13.31
CA HIS A 53 -11.22 6.90 12.03
C HIS A 53 -10.40 5.95 11.16
N THR A 54 -10.76 4.67 11.19
CA THR A 54 -10.08 3.60 10.48
C THR A 54 -10.88 3.17 9.26
N LYS A 55 -10.22 3.20 8.12
CA LYS A 55 -10.69 2.57 6.90
C LYS A 55 -10.22 1.11 6.90
N THR A 56 -11.15 0.19 7.01
CA THR A 56 -10.89 -1.25 6.84
C THR A 56 -11.09 -1.60 5.38
N ILE A 57 -10.09 -2.25 4.77
CA ILE A 57 -10.10 -2.65 3.37
C ILE A 57 -9.92 -4.17 3.33
N ALA A 58 -10.84 -4.89 2.70
CA ALA A 58 -10.77 -6.33 2.52
C ALA A 58 -10.71 -6.67 1.02
N LEU A 59 -9.87 -7.65 0.69
CA LEU A 59 -9.73 -8.19 -0.66
C LEU A 59 -10.31 -9.60 -0.71
N PHE A 60 -11.02 -9.91 -1.79
CA PHE A 60 -11.64 -11.20 -2.06
C PHE A 60 -11.28 -11.65 -3.48
N GLU A 61 -11.21 -12.96 -3.68
CA GLU A 61 -11.10 -13.56 -5.01
C GLU A 61 -12.37 -13.29 -5.84
N LEU A 62 -12.25 -13.27 -7.17
CA LEU A 62 -13.35 -12.98 -8.09
C LEU A 62 -14.46 -14.03 -8.12
N ASP A 63 -14.18 -15.25 -7.66
CA ASP A 63 -15.18 -16.32 -7.56
C ASP A 63 -16.04 -16.20 -6.30
N ALA A 64 -15.71 -15.27 -5.41
CA ALA A 64 -16.48 -14.99 -4.20
C ALA A 64 -17.81 -14.30 -4.57
N THR A 65 -18.93 -14.79 -4.01
CA THR A 65 -20.29 -14.36 -4.35
C THR A 65 -20.52 -12.87 -3.97
N PRO A 66 -20.60 -11.94 -4.94
CA PRO A 66 -20.63 -10.49 -4.65
C PRO A 66 -21.80 -10.08 -3.75
N GLU A 67 -22.94 -10.76 -3.88
CA GLU A 67 -24.13 -10.51 -3.07
C GLU A 67 -23.84 -10.75 -1.59
N ARG A 68 -23.11 -11.82 -1.25
CA ARG A 68 -22.79 -12.17 0.14
C ARG A 68 -21.85 -11.14 0.77
N ILE A 69 -20.93 -10.60 -0.03
CA ILE A 69 -19.86 -9.72 0.44
C ILE A 69 -20.34 -8.26 0.51
N GLN A 70 -21.31 -7.86 -0.32
CA GLN A 70 -21.83 -6.48 -0.31
C GLN A 70 -23.07 -6.31 0.58
N THR A 71 -23.92 -7.33 0.73
CA THR A 71 -25.19 -7.17 1.45
C THR A 71 -25.13 -7.55 2.93
N LEU A 72 -24.39 -8.61 3.29
CA LEU A 72 -24.31 -9.06 4.69
C LEU A 72 -23.60 -8.07 5.62
N PRO A 73 -22.51 -7.38 5.22
CA PRO A 73 -21.87 -6.43 6.12
C PRO A 73 -22.79 -5.26 6.46
N LEU A 74 -23.59 -4.78 5.51
CA LEU A 74 -24.56 -3.69 5.73
C LEU A 74 -25.67 -4.08 6.72
N GLN A 75 -26.02 -5.37 6.79
CA GLN A 75 -26.99 -5.87 7.77
C GLN A 75 -26.38 -6.04 9.16
N GLN A 76 -25.12 -6.46 9.22
CA GLN A 76 -24.40 -6.72 10.46
C GLN A 76 -23.90 -5.43 11.13
N PHE A 77 -23.53 -4.42 10.34
CA PHE A 77 -22.95 -3.17 10.81
C PHE A 77 -23.77 -1.95 10.33
N PRO A 78 -24.67 -1.41 11.18
CA PRO A 78 -25.46 -0.24 10.82
C PRO A 78 -24.63 1.04 10.63
N ASP A 79 -25.20 2.01 9.91
CA ASP A 79 -24.54 3.27 9.51
C ASP A 79 -23.97 4.11 10.68
N ASN A 80 -24.48 3.92 11.89
CA ASN A 80 -24.02 4.64 13.08
C ASN A 80 -22.67 4.11 13.63
N ILE A 81 -22.24 2.92 13.22
CA ILE A 81 -20.97 2.31 13.65
C ILE A 81 -19.99 2.09 12.50
N ALA A 82 -20.49 1.98 11.27
CA ALA A 82 -19.70 1.78 10.07
C ALA A 82 -20.38 2.46 8.88
N HIS A 83 -19.67 3.31 8.15
CA HIS A 83 -20.20 4.09 7.03
C HIS A 83 -19.24 4.09 5.85
N ASP A 84 -19.63 4.72 4.74
CA ASP A 84 -18.85 4.81 3.51
C ASP A 84 -18.40 3.44 2.96
N TRP A 85 -19.32 2.48 2.99
CA TRP A 85 -19.13 1.18 2.34
C TRP A 85 -18.94 1.37 0.84
N HIS A 86 -17.82 0.89 0.32
CA HIS A 86 -17.48 0.95 -1.08
C HIS A 86 -17.00 -0.42 -1.56
N ALA A 87 -17.54 -0.89 -2.69
CA ALA A 87 -17.13 -2.12 -3.34
C ALA A 87 -16.65 -1.81 -4.76
N GLU A 88 -15.47 -2.31 -5.12
CA GLU A 88 -14.90 -2.16 -6.45
C GLU A 88 -14.22 -3.45 -6.93
N ILE A 89 -14.01 -3.57 -8.24
CA ILE A 89 -13.24 -4.66 -8.83
C ILE A 89 -11.86 -4.10 -9.18
N LEU A 90 -10.84 -4.60 -8.49
CA LEU A 90 -9.45 -4.30 -8.81
C LEU A 90 -8.98 -5.25 -9.90
N GLN A 91 -8.57 -4.68 -11.04
CA GLN A 91 -7.94 -5.48 -12.07
C GLN A 91 -6.57 -5.98 -11.61
N ASP A 92 -6.20 -7.17 -12.09
CA ASP A 92 -4.84 -7.67 -11.89
C ASP A 92 -3.86 -6.70 -12.51
N GLN A 93 -2.92 -6.24 -11.69
CA GLN A 93 -1.81 -5.42 -12.17
C GLN A 93 -0.54 -6.12 -11.78
N THR A 94 0.43 -6.16 -12.70
CA THR A 94 1.79 -6.57 -12.37
C THR A 94 2.41 -5.44 -11.54
N TRP A 95 2.09 -5.41 -10.24
CA TRP A 95 2.52 -4.35 -9.32
C TRP A 95 4.05 -4.20 -9.32
N GLU A 96 4.79 -5.29 -9.53
CA GLU A 96 6.25 -5.31 -9.70
C GLU A 96 6.73 -4.46 -10.89
N ARG A 97 5.94 -4.31 -11.95
CA ARG A 97 6.28 -3.50 -13.12
C ARG A 97 5.71 -2.09 -13.06
N ALA A 98 4.57 -1.90 -12.40
CA ALA A 98 3.92 -0.59 -12.28
C ALA A 98 4.84 0.44 -11.62
N TRP A 99 5.62 0.05 -10.61
CA TRP A 99 6.56 0.98 -9.98
C TRP A 99 7.84 1.19 -10.81
N MET A 100 8.25 0.22 -11.66
CA MET A 100 9.44 0.34 -12.52
C MET A 100 9.26 1.42 -13.60
N GLU A 101 8.04 1.62 -14.11
CA GLU A 101 7.74 2.70 -15.08
C GLU A 101 8.01 4.09 -14.50
N HIS A 102 7.88 4.24 -13.19
CA HIS A 102 8.11 5.51 -12.49
C HIS A 102 9.56 5.69 -12.02
N PHE A 103 10.41 4.66 -12.08
CA PHE A 103 11.79 4.77 -11.66
C PHE A 103 12.66 5.32 -12.79
N GLN A 104 13.02 6.60 -12.67
CA GLN A 104 13.86 7.29 -13.64
C GLN A 104 15.33 7.26 -13.21
N PRO A 105 16.28 7.29 -14.15
CA PRO A 105 17.70 7.39 -13.81
C PRO A 105 18.00 8.59 -12.92
N MET A 106 18.75 8.36 -11.84
CA MET A 106 19.08 9.39 -10.85
C MET A 106 20.59 9.64 -10.82
N GLN A 107 20.98 10.92 -10.78
CA GLN A 107 22.37 11.32 -10.59
C GLN A 107 22.66 11.60 -9.12
N PHE A 108 23.68 10.94 -8.57
CA PHE A 108 24.20 11.17 -7.23
C PHE A 108 25.56 11.88 -7.32
N GLY A 109 25.63 13.09 -6.77
CA GLY A 109 26.82 13.94 -6.89
C GLY A 109 27.18 14.25 -8.35
N LYS A 110 28.48 14.39 -8.64
CA LYS A 110 28.95 14.83 -9.98
C LYS A 110 29.16 13.70 -10.98
N ARG A 111 29.44 12.48 -10.50
CA ARG A 111 29.95 11.39 -11.35
C ARG A 111 29.15 10.11 -11.27
N LEU A 112 28.30 9.90 -10.27
CA LEU A 112 27.57 8.64 -10.12
C LEU A 112 26.17 8.76 -10.71
N TRP A 113 25.80 7.82 -11.56
CA TRP A 113 24.44 7.64 -12.05
C TRP A 113 23.92 6.28 -11.62
N VAL A 114 22.69 6.25 -11.13
CA VAL A 114 21.95 5.02 -10.81
C VAL A 114 20.87 4.84 -11.85
N TYR A 115 20.93 3.73 -12.58
CA TYR A 115 20.00 3.37 -13.65
C TYR A 115 19.20 2.13 -13.25
N PRO A 116 17.89 2.05 -13.58
CA PRO A 116 17.21 0.77 -13.64
C PRO A 116 17.77 -0.10 -14.77
N SER A 117 17.63 -1.41 -14.65
CA SER A 117 18.03 -2.35 -15.70
C SER A 117 17.37 -2.02 -17.04
N GLY A 118 18.17 -1.91 -18.10
CA GLY A 118 17.71 -1.67 -19.48
C GLY A 118 17.62 -0.20 -19.88
N GLN A 119 17.95 0.74 -19.00
CA GLN A 119 18.01 2.19 -19.30
C GLN A 119 19.43 2.76 -19.15
N GLU A 120 20.45 1.90 -19.03
CA GLU A 120 21.81 2.33 -18.82
C GLU A 120 22.38 3.15 -19.99
N HIS A 121 23.01 4.27 -19.65
CA HIS A 121 23.75 5.08 -20.61
C HIS A 121 25.20 5.27 -20.15
N SER A 122 26.13 5.19 -21.09
CA SER A 122 27.53 5.50 -20.85
C SER A 122 27.76 6.98 -21.13
N LYS A 123 28.00 7.77 -20.07
CA LYS A 123 28.44 9.17 -20.18
C LYS A 123 29.94 9.28 -19.83
N PRO A 124 30.77 9.89 -20.68
CA PRO A 124 32.20 10.08 -20.40
C PRO A 124 32.43 10.77 -19.06
N GLY A 125 33.35 10.23 -18.24
CA GLY A 125 33.71 10.79 -16.93
C GLY A 125 32.75 10.44 -15.78
N THR A 126 31.69 9.70 -16.05
CA THR A 126 30.74 9.21 -15.04
C THR A 126 30.87 7.71 -14.79
N VAL A 127 30.36 7.25 -13.66
CA VAL A 127 30.22 5.85 -13.25
C VAL A 127 28.73 5.54 -13.25
N SER A 128 28.34 4.50 -13.99
CA SER A 128 26.95 4.03 -14.05
C SER A 128 26.81 2.80 -13.15
N LEU A 129 25.90 2.87 -12.18
CA LEU A 129 25.46 1.76 -11.33
C LEU A 129 24.09 1.32 -11.80
N ILE A 130 23.96 0.04 -12.15
CA ILE A 130 22.66 -0.56 -12.49
C ILE A 130 22.09 -1.14 -11.21
N LEU A 131 20.91 -0.69 -10.82
CA LEU A 131 20.24 -1.13 -9.60
C LEU A 131 18.73 -1.11 -9.80
N ASP A 132 18.12 -2.29 -9.75
CA ASP A 132 16.68 -2.43 -9.75
C ASP A 132 16.14 -2.17 -8.34
N PRO A 133 15.21 -1.22 -8.15
CA PRO A 133 14.60 -0.99 -6.85
C PRO A 133 13.82 -2.21 -6.35
N GLY A 134 13.66 -2.32 -5.04
CA GLY A 134 12.88 -3.39 -4.41
C GLY A 134 13.68 -4.62 -3.96
N LEU A 135 14.84 -4.91 -4.56
CA LEU A 135 15.68 -6.04 -4.15
C LEU A 135 16.79 -5.68 -3.14
N ALA A 136 17.13 -4.39 -3.00
CA ALA A 136 18.18 -3.93 -2.09
C ALA A 136 17.82 -2.61 -1.40
N PHE A 137 18.05 -2.53 -0.09
CA PHE A 137 18.06 -1.28 0.66
C PHE A 137 19.19 -0.38 0.14
N GLY A 138 18.91 0.91 -0.12
CA GLY A 138 19.91 1.86 -0.62
C GLY A 138 19.76 2.29 -2.10
N SER A 139 18.59 2.12 -2.72
CA SER A 139 18.29 2.53 -4.09
C SER A 139 18.20 4.05 -4.34
N GLY A 140 18.52 4.86 -3.33
CA GLY A 140 18.59 6.31 -3.45
C GLY A 140 17.26 7.05 -3.23
N THR A 141 16.14 6.33 -3.08
CA THR A 141 14.82 6.92 -2.81
C THR A 141 14.56 7.24 -1.34
N HIS A 142 15.40 6.72 -0.44
CA HIS A 142 15.34 7.05 0.99
C HIS A 142 16.20 8.30 1.29
N PRO A 143 15.74 9.25 2.12
CA PRO A 143 16.49 10.46 2.44
C PRO A 143 17.92 10.17 2.85
N THR A 144 18.17 9.19 3.72
CA THR A 144 19.53 8.88 4.20
C THR A 144 20.54 8.53 3.11
N THR A 145 20.10 8.04 1.93
CA THR A 145 20.99 7.78 0.78
C THR A 145 21.22 9.05 -0.07
N GLN A 146 20.24 9.96 -0.10
CA GLN A 146 20.33 11.24 -0.83
C GLN A 146 21.32 12.22 -0.18
N TRP A 147 21.55 12.10 1.14
CA TRP A 147 22.32 13.06 1.95
C TRP A 147 23.84 13.09 1.69
N HIS A 148 24.40 12.21 0.84
CA HIS A 148 25.78 12.36 0.39
C HIS A 148 25.95 13.15 -0.91
N SER A 149 24.88 13.74 -1.47
CA SER A 149 24.95 14.52 -2.72
C SER A 149 25.14 16.04 -2.53
N LEU A 150 25.28 16.55 -1.31
CA LEU A 150 25.38 18.00 -1.03
C LEU A 150 26.60 18.45 -0.20
N LYS A 151 27.74 17.76 -0.32
CA LYS A 151 29.04 18.35 0.04
C LYS A 151 30.07 18.11 -1.06
#